data_AF-A0A9Q0U6J6-F1
#
_entry.id   AF-A0A9Q0U6J6-F1
#
_cell.length_a   1.000
_cell.length_b   1.000
_cell.length_c   1.000
_cell.angle_alpha   90.00
_cell.angle_beta   90.00
_cell.angle_gamma   90.00
#
_symmetry.space_group_name_H-M   'P 1'
#
loop_
_entity.id
_entity.type
_entity.pdbx_description
1 polymer ?
#
loop_
_entity_poly.entity_id
_entity_poly.type
_entity_poly.pdbx_seq_one_letter_code
_entity_poly.pdbx_strand_id
1 'polypeptide(L)'
;MVLYMVDAIDEYAVGQLKEFEGKKLVSATKEGLRIDETEDEKKKKEELKEKFEGLCKVIKDVLGDKVEKVVVSDRVVDSPCCLVTGEYGWSANMERIMKAQALRDSSMGGYMSSKKTMEME
;
A
#
# COMPACT_ATOMS: atom_id res chain seq x y z
N MET A 1 12.82 7.80 9.46
CA MET A 1 13.72 7.96 8.29
C MET A 1 13.03 7.34 7.09
N VAL A 2 13.02 8.03 5.95
CA VAL A 2 12.45 7.51 4.69
C VAL A 2 13.59 7.38 3.69
N LEU A 3 13.68 6.23 3.03
CA LEU A 3 14.65 5.97 1.97
C LEU A 3 13.95 6.06 0.62
N TYR A 4 14.53 6.84 -0.29
CA TYR A 4 14.04 6.95 -1.66
C TYR A 4 14.84 6.02 -2.56
N MET A 5 14.12 5.13 -3.24
CA MET A 5 14.66 4.17 -4.20
C MET A 5 14.15 4.56 -5.56
N VAL A 6 15.05 5.04 -6.40
CA VAL A 6 14.72 5.76 -7.63
C VAL A 6 15.09 4.96 -8.88
N ASP A 7 15.99 3.99 -8.74
CA ASP A 7 16.40 3.13 -9.83
C ASP A 7 15.55 1.87 -9.89
N ALA A 8 15.30 1.37 -11.10
CA ALA A 8 14.52 0.15 -11.29
C ALA A 8 15.14 -1.08 -10.62
N ILE A 9 16.48 -1.10 -10.48
CA ILE A 9 17.19 -2.18 -9.80
C ILE A 9 16.91 -2.22 -8.29
N ASP A 10 16.56 -1.08 -7.69
CA ASP A 10 16.32 -0.98 -6.25
C ASP A 10 15.15 -1.86 -5.81
N GLU A 11 14.06 -1.90 -6.58
CA GLU A 11 12.88 -2.74 -6.33
C GLU A 11 13.25 -4.24 -6.24
N TYR A 12 14.21 -4.69 -7.05
CA TYR A 12 14.72 -6.07 -6.97
C TYR A 12 15.62 -6.25 -5.75
N ALA A 13 16.48 -5.28 -5.46
CA ALA A 13 17.40 -5.33 -4.33
C ALA A 13 16.66 -5.40 -2.99
N VAL A 14 15.66 -4.55 -2.77
CA VAL A 14 14.88 -4.56 -1.51
C VAL A 14 13.90 -5.71 -1.38
N GLY A 15 13.48 -6.30 -2.51
CA GLY A 15 12.74 -7.56 -2.46
C GLY A 15 13.54 -8.67 -1.77
N GLN A 16 14.88 -8.65 -1.90
CA GLN A 16 15.80 -9.59 -1.27
C GLN A 16 16.31 -9.10 0.08
N LEU A 17 16.62 -7.80 0.20
CA LEU A 17 17.10 -7.17 1.43
C LEU A 17 15.93 -6.86 2.37
N LYS A 18 15.49 -7.86 3.15
CA LYS A 18 14.36 -7.70 4.09
C LYS A 18 14.74 -7.02 5.41
N GLU A 19 16.01 -7.11 5.80
CA GLU A 19 16.51 -6.62 7.08
C GLU A 19 17.92 -6.03 6.91
N PHE A 20 18.19 -4.95 7.62
CA PHE A 20 19.50 -4.32 7.69
C PHE A 20 19.80 -3.97 9.15
N GLU A 21 20.92 -4.48 9.70
CA GLU A 21 21.33 -4.26 11.09
C GLU A 21 20.21 -4.57 12.12
N GLY A 22 19.47 -5.66 11.91
CA GLY A 22 18.35 -6.06 12.77
C GLY A 22 17.08 -5.22 12.61
N LYS A 23 17.05 -4.26 11.67
CA LYS A 23 15.87 -3.44 11.35
C LYS A 23 15.22 -3.93 10.07
N LYS A 24 13.95 -4.30 10.15
CA LYS A 24 13.16 -4.69 8.98
C LYS A 24 12.88 -3.48 8.10
N LEU A 25 13.04 -3.65 6.79
CA LEU A 25 12.64 -2.65 5.81
C LEU A 25 11.14 -2.80 5.52
N VAL A 26 10.41 -1.68 5.61
CA VAL A 26 8.98 -1.62 5.34
C VAL A 26 8.74 -0.62 4.22
N SER A 27 7.97 -1.04 3.21
CA SER A 27 7.59 -0.15 2.12
C SER A 27 6.40 0.72 2.52
N ALA A 28 6.55 2.04 2.42
CA ALA A 28 5.47 2.98 2.70
C ALA A 28 4.27 2.87 1.72
N THR A 29 4.49 2.28 0.54
CA THR A 29 3.46 2.10 -0.49
C THR A 29 2.68 0.78 -0.34
N LYS A 30 3.09 -0.06 0.63
CA LYS A 30 2.42 -1.32 0.94
C LYS A 30 1.56 -1.18 2.19
N GLU A 31 0.59 -2.08 2.29
CA GLU A 31 -0.14 -2.30 3.54
C GLU A 31 0.79 -2.73 4.68
N GLY A 32 0.35 -2.54 5.92
CA GLY A 32 1.10 -2.95 7.11
C GLY A 32 2.16 -1.95 7.59
N LEU A 33 2.21 -0.74 7.01
CA LEU A 33 3.00 0.35 7.59
C LEU A 33 2.43 0.67 8.97
N ARG A 34 3.27 0.54 10.00
CA ARG A 34 2.95 0.96 11.36
C ARG A 34 3.81 2.15 11.71
N ILE A 35 3.17 3.26 11.97
CA ILE A 35 3.79 4.46 12.52
C ILE A 35 3.49 4.42 14.03
N ASP A 36 4.45 4.81 14.86
CA ASP A 36 4.20 4.94 16.30
C ASP A 36 3.14 6.03 16.51
N GLU A 37 2.02 5.63 17.11
CA GLU A 37 0.86 6.50 17.39
C GLU A 37 0.71 6.65 18.91
N THR A 38 0.31 7.83 19.37
CA THR A 38 -0.07 8.02 20.78
C THR A 38 -1.43 7.37 21.07
N GLU A 39 -1.71 7.06 22.34
CA GLU A 39 -3.02 6.49 22.75
C GLU A 39 -4.20 7.42 22.41
N ASP A 40 -3.99 8.73 22.36
CA ASP A 40 -5.00 9.72 21.95
C ASP A 40 -5.31 9.64 20.45
N GLU A 41 -4.27 9.54 19.60
CA GLU A 41 -4.42 9.36 18.15
C GLU A 41 -5.11 8.05 17.81
N LYS A 42 -4.76 6.98 18.52
CA LYS A 42 -5.39 5.67 18.33
C LYS A 42 -6.89 5.69 18.65
N LYS A 43 -7.32 6.43 19.68
CA LYS A 43 -8.75 6.59 20.00
C LYS A 43 -9.49 7.39 18.93
N LYS A 44 -8.95 8.56 18.55
CA LYS A 44 -9.51 9.39 17.47
C LYS A 44 -9.67 8.59 16.18
N LYS A 45 -8.72 7.72 15.87
CA LYS A 45 -8.77 6.83 14.70
C LYS A 45 -9.89 5.82 14.76
N GLU A 46 -10.16 5.20 15.91
CA GLU A 46 -11.31 4.29 16.04
C GLU A 46 -12.63 5.04 15.85
N GLU A 47 -12.76 6.22 16.45
CA GLU A 47 -13.94 7.08 16.26
C GLU A 47 -14.13 7.50 14.79
N LEU A 48 -13.04 7.88 14.10
CA LEU A 48 -13.08 8.21 12.67
C LEU A 48 -13.45 7.00 11.82
N LYS A 49 -12.90 5.82 12.11
CA LYS A 49 -13.24 4.58 11.41
C LYS A 49 -14.72 4.24 11.54
N GLU A 50 -15.29 4.37 12.74
CA GLU A 50 -16.72 4.16 12.95
C GLU A 50 -17.57 5.22 12.22
N LYS A 51 -17.18 6.49 12.33
CA LYS A 51 -17.89 7.61 11.70
C LYS A 51 -17.90 7.53 10.17
N PHE A 52 -16.80 7.10 9.57
CA PHE A 52 -16.62 7.03 8.13
C PHE A 52 -16.88 5.63 7.55
N GLU A 53 -17.24 4.63 8.36
CA GLU A 53 -17.53 3.27 7.90
C GLU A 53 -18.59 3.25 6.78
N GLY A 54 -19.65 4.06 6.94
CA GLY A 54 -20.70 4.21 5.93
C GLY A 54 -20.17 4.79 4.61
N LEU A 55 -19.28 5.77 4.68
CA LEU A 55 -18.65 6.37 3.49
C LEU A 55 -17.71 5.37 2.80
N CYS A 56 -16.90 4.64 3.56
CA CYS A 56 -16.03 3.59 3.01
C CYS A 56 -16.83 2.52 2.27
N LYS A 57 -17.99 2.11 2.81
CA LYS A 57 -18.91 1.16 2.15
C LYS A 57 -19.43 1.72 0.82
N VAL A 58 -19.95 2.95 0.82
CA VAL A 58 -20.44 3.59 -0.42
C VAL A 58 -19.34 3.66 -1.48
N ILE A 59 -18.13 4.07 -1.11
CA ILE A 59 -17.01 4.15 -2.05
C ILE A 59 -16.61 2.76 -2.57
N LYS A 60 -16.59 1.75 -1.69
CA LYS A 60 -16.33 0.37 -2.08
C LYS A 60 -17.38 -0.15 -3.06
N ASP A 61 -18.66 0.16 -2.86
CA ASP A 61 -19.75 -0.23 -3.76
C ASP A 61 -19.62 0.47 -5.13
N VAL A 62 -19.27 1.76 -5.15
CA VAL A 62 -19.04 2.52 -6.38
C VAL A 62 -17.83 1.99 -7.16
N LEU A 63 -16.75 1.63 -6.46
CA LEU A 63 -15.52 1.14 -7.09
C LEU A 63 -15.59 -0.37 -7.43
N GLY A 64 -16.50 -1.11 -6.80
CA GLY A 64 -16.73 -2.53 -7.02
C GLY A 64 -15.44 -3.36 -6.97
N ASP A 65 -15.14 -4.02 -8.08
CA ASP A 65 -13.99 -4.91 -8.23
C ASP A 65 -12.63 -4.21 -8.45
N LYS A 66 -12.62 -2.88 -8.61
CA LYS A 66 -11.38 -2.12 -8.91
C LYS A 66 -10.45 -2.01 -7.70
N VAL A 67 -10.99 -2.03 -6.49
CA VAL A 67 -10.24 -2.00 -5.23
C VAL A 67 -10.57 -3.23 -4.41
N GLU A 68 -9.67 -3.67 -3.54
CA GLU A 68 -9.95 -4.78 -2.63
C GLU A 68 -10.83 -4.31 -1.46
N LYS A 69 -10.40 -3.25 -0.78
CA LYS A 69 -11.09 -2.63 0.36
C LYS A 69 -10.84 -1.13 0.40
N VAL A 70 -11.71 -0.43 1.14
CA VAL A 70 -11.61 1.01 1.41
C VAL A 70 -11.54 1.18 2.92
N VAL A 71 -10.53 1.88 3.43
CA VAL A 71 -10.28 2.06 4.86
C VAL A 71 -9.83 3.49 5.15
N VAL A 72 -10.06 3.97 6.37
CA VAL A 72 -9.47 5.22 6.88
C VAL A 72 -8.00 4.97 7.25
N SER A 73 -7.11 5.87 6.84
CA SER A 73 -5.67 5.79 6.95
C SER A 73 -5.12 6.73 8.01
N ASP A 74 -4.00 6.33 8.60
CA ASP A 74 -3.21 7.15 9.53
C ASP A 74 -1.98 7.79 8.86
N ARG A 75 -1.67 7.42 7.61
CA ARG A 75 -0.44 7.86 6.94
C ARG A 75 -0.65 9.01 5.96
N VAL A 76 -1.91 9.37 5.70
CA VAL A 76 -2.30 10.39 4.72
C VAL A 76 -2.67 11.66 5.46
N VAL A 77 -2.13 12.80 5.02
CA VAL A 77 -2.31 14.10 5.69
C VAL A 77 -2.96 15.11 4.74
N ASP A 78 -2.25 15.49 3.67
CA ASP A 78 -2.74 16.53 2.74
C ASP A 78 -3.52 15.97 1.53
N SER A 79 -3.57 14.65 1.37
CA SER A 79 -4.23 14.01 0.23
C SER A 79 -5.57 13.41 0.66
N PRO A 80 -6.63 13.49 -0.15
CA PRO A 80 -7.94 12.94 0.22
C PRO A 80 -7.96 11.41 0.28
N CYS A 81 -7.07 10.75 -0.47
CA CYS A 81 -6.92 9.30 -0.47
C CYS A 81 -5.59 8.88 -1.11
N CYS A 82 -5.14 7.65 -0.83
CA CYS A 82 -4.07 6.97 -1.55
C CYS A 82 -4.42 5.51 -1.88
N LEU A 83 -3.72 4.93 -2.85
CA LEU A 83 -3.83 3.50 -3.18
C LEU A 83 -2.58 2.78 -2.69
N VAL A 84 -2.78 1.76 -1.84
CA VAL A 84 -1.70 0.92 -1.31
C VAL A 84 -1.81 -0.49 -1.89
N THR A 85 -0.67 -1.10 -2.17
CA THR A 85 -0.60 -2.51 -2.59
C THR A 85 -0.59 -3.43 -1.38
N GLY A 86 -1.03 -4.67 -1.54
CA GLY A 86 -0.92 -5.68 -0.48
C GLY A 86 0.51 -5.84 0.05
N GLU A 87 0.62 -6.36 1.28
CA GLU A 87 1.90 -6.62 1.95
C GLU A 87 2.81 -7.54 1.10
N TYR A 88 2.19 -8.55 0.48
CA TYR A 88 2.83 -9.51 -0.41
C TYR A 88 2.57 -9.17 -1.89
N GLY A 89 3.47 -9.61 -2.77
CA GLY A 89 3.37 -9.35 -4.21
C GLY A 89 4.06 -8.05 -4.64
N TRP A 90 3.73 -7.59 -5.83
CA TRP A 90 4.38 -6.45 -6.48
C TRP A 90 3.92 -5.12 -5.92
N SER A 91 4.87 -4.20 -5.73
CA SER A 91 4.58 -2.78 -5.55
C SER A 91 4.06 -2.18 -6.86
N ALA A 92 3.45 -1.00 -6.80
CA ALA A 92 3.01 -0.29 -8.00
C ALA A 92 4.18 0.02 -8.95
N ASN A 93 5.37 0.26 -8.40
CA ASN A 93 6.58 0.53 -9.18
C ASN A 93 7.14 -0.75 -9.80
N MET A 94 7.17 -1.87 -9.06
CA MET A 94 7.52 -3.19 -9.61
C MET A 94 6.55 -3.61 -10.73
N GLU A 95 5.25 -3.39 -10.57
CA GLU A 95 4.27 -3.61 -11.65
C GLU A 95 4.62 -2.80 -12.92
N ARG A 96 5.05 -1.54 -12.77
CA ARG A 96 5.45 -0.67 -13.88
C ARG A 96 6.70 -1.20 -14.58
N ILE A 97 7.73 -1.58 -13.82
CA ILE A 97 8.97 -2.16 -14.34
C ILE A 97 8.67 -3.45 -15.09
N MET A 98 7.86 -4.33 -14.49
CA MET A 98 7.50 -5.62 -15.06
C MET A 98 6.59 -5.52 -16.30
N LYS A 99 5.79 -4.45 -16.43
CA LYS A 99 5.01 -4.17 -17.65
C LYS A 99 5.88 -3.62 -18.79
N ALA A 100 6.99 -2.96 -18.46
CA ALA A 100 7.92 -2.39 -19.44
C ALA A 100 8.92 -3.41 -20.01
N GLN A 101 9.10 -4.57 -19.38
CA GLN A 101 9.98 -5.63 -19.88
C GLN A 101 9.38 -6.39 -21.08
N ALA A 102 10.04 -6.30 -22.24
CA ALA A 102 9.55 -6.81 -23.52
C ALA A 102 9.49 -8.36 -23.65
N LEU A 103 10.25 -9.10 -22.85
CA LEU A 103 10.40 -10.57 -22.96
C LEU A 103 9.62 -11.36 -21.90
N ARG A 104 8.67 -10.72 -21.21
CA ARG A 104 8.00 -11.33 -20.06
C ARG A 104 6.83 -12.23 -20.47
N ASP A 105 6.76 -13.40 -19.83
CA ASP A 105 5.54 -14.22 -19.83
C ASP A 105 4.41 -13.51 -19.05
N SER A 106 3.29 -13.28 -19.74
CA SER A 106 2.16 -12.51 -19.21
C SER A 106 1.39 -13.27 -18.12
N SER A 107 1.53 -14.61 -18.06
CA SER A 107 0.83 -15.46 -17.09
C SER A 107 1.28 -15.24 -15.63
N MET A 108 2.52 -14.79 -15.43
CA MET A 108 3.09 -14.46 -14.11
C MET A 108 2.49 -13.20 -13.46
N GLY A 109 1.71 -12.39 -14.21
CA GLY A 109 1.20 -11.10 -13.73
C GLY A 109 -0.02 -11.17 -12.84
N GLY A 110 -0.94 -12.11 -13.10
CA GLY A 110 -2.23 -12.14 -12.40
C GLY A 110 -2.11 -12.47 -10.91
N TYR A 111 -1.15 -13.33 -10.54
CA TYR A 111 -0.97 -13.78 -9.16
C TYR A 111 -0.12 -12.82 -8.31
N MET A 112 0.74 -12.01 -8.94
CA MET A 112 1.61 -11.05 -8.24
C MET A 112 1.06 -9.62 -8.23
N SER A 113 0.06 -9.33 -9.07
CA SER A 113 -0.63 -8.05 -9.14
C SER A 113 -1.93 -8.11 -8.34
N SER A 114 -1.84 -8.03 -7.02
CA SER A 114 -3.01 -8.02 -6.13
C SER A 114 -3.87 -6.78 -6.32
N LYS A 115 -5.19 -6.90 -6.06
CA LYS A 115 -6.09 -5.73 -5.99
C LYS A 115 -5.58 -4.78 -4.91
N LYS A 116 -5.68 -3.46 -5.17
CA LYS A 116 -5.16 -2.42 -4.28
C LYS A 116 -6.19 -2.04 -3.22
N THR A 117 -5.70 -1.65 -2.05
CA THR A 117 -6.51 -1.06 -0.99
C THR A 117 -6.54 0.45 -1.16
N MET A 118 -7.72 1.05 -1.03
CA MET A 118 -7.87 2.51 -0.99
C MET A 118 -7.88 2.97 0.47
N GLU A 119 -6.95 3.87 0.77
CA GLU A 119 -6.77 4.48 2.08
C GLU A 119 -7.27 5.92 2.00
N MET A 120 -8.22 6.31 2.85
CA MET A 120 -8.81 7.65 2.91
C MET A 120 -8.28 8.41 4.13
N GLU A 121 -8.18 9.73 4.03
CA GLU A 121 -7.97 10.60 5.20
C GLU A 121 -9.27 10.75 6.02
#